data_AF-B7K5S5-F1
#
_entry.id   AF-B7K5S5-F1
#
_cell.length_a   1.000
_cell.length_b   1.000
_cell.length_c   1.000
_cell.angle_alpha   90.00
_cell.angle_beta   90.00
_cell.angle_gamma   90.00
#
_symmetry.space_group_name_H-M   'P 1'
#
loop_
_entity.id
_entity.type
_entity.pdbx_description
1 polymer ?
#
loop_
_entity_poly.entity_id
_entity_poly.type
_entity_poly.pdbx_seq_one_letter_code
_entity_poly.pdbx_strand_id
1 'polypeptide(L)' 'MTNQEILGKFLSLPAEAQIQVVNLIVFLKQKHLYSEPQSGSPNIDLMNDPFIGMWRDREDLSSTTWLRNLRETEWLKTDG' A
#
# COMPACT_ATOMS: atom_id res chain seq x y z
N MET A 1 -33.48 -7.22 -9.09
CA MET A 1 -33.36 -7.99 -7.84
C MET A 1 -33.36 -7.00 -6.69
N THR A 2 -34.31 -7.10 -5.75
CA THR A 2 -34.47 -6.15 -4.64
C THR A 2 -33.68 -6.61 -3.41
N ASN A 3 -33.38 -5.68 -2.49
CA ASN A 3 -32.67 -6.01 -1.24
C ASN A 3 -33.39 -7.09 -0.42
N GLN A 4 -34.72 -7.15 -0.49
CA GLN A 4 -35.52 -8.18 0.18
C GLN A 4 -35.30 -9.58 -0.42
N GLU A 5 -35.19 -9.68 -1.75
CA GLU A 5 -34.91 -10.96 -2.43
C GLU A 5 -33.50 -11.47 -2.09
N ILE A 6 -32.53 -10.57 -1.95
CA ILE A 6 -31.15 -10.90 -1.56
C ILE A 6 -31.10 -11.42 -0.12
N LEU A 7 -31.80 -10.77 0.81
CA LEU A 7 -31.89 -11.25 2.20
C LEU A 7 -32.55 -12.62 2.30
N GLY A 8 -33.62 -12.85 1.53
CA GLY A 8 -34.26 -14.17 1.44
C GLY A 8 -33.29 -15.25 0.98
N LYS A 9 -32.49 -14.98 -0.06
CA LYS A 9 -31.47 -15.92 -0.54
C LYS A 9 -30.35 -16.14 0.48
N PHE A 10 -29.88 -15.08 1.15
CA PHE A 10 -28.88 -15.20 2.21
C PHE A 10 -29.36 -16.11 3.36
N LEU A 11 -30.59 -15.92 3.82
CA LEU A 11 -31.16 -16.74 4.90
C LEU A 11 -31.44 -18.19 4.47
N SER A 12 -31.63 -18.45 3.17
CA SER A 12 -31.80 -19.81 2.64
C SER A 12 -30.50 -20.60 2.53
N LEU A 13 -29.34 -19.97 2.74
CA LEU A 13 -28.05 -20.64 2.68
C LEU A 13 -27.78 -21.49 3.94
N PRO A 14 -27.01 -22.58 3.83
CA PRO A 14 -26.45 -23.27 5.00
C PRO A 14 -25.58 -22.35 5.86
N ALA A 15 -25.48 -22.65 7.16
CA ALA A 15 -24.74 -21.82 8.13
C ALA A 15 -23.29 -21.51 7.69
N GLU A 16 -22.59 -22.50 7.14
CA GLU A 16 -21.22 -22.36 6.60
C GLU A 16 -21.14 -21.27 5.52
N ALA A 17 -22.11 -21.25 4.60
CA ALA A 17 -22.15 -20.30 3.51
C ALA A 17 -22.58 -18.90 3.98
N GLN A 18 -23.43 -18.80 5.00
CA GLN A 18 -23.75 -17.52 5.64
C GLN A 18 -22.50 -16.88 6.26
N ILE A 19 -21.67 -17.68 6.95
CA ILE A 19 -20.41 -17.21 7.54
C ILE A 19 -19.47 -16.66 6.46
N GLN A 20 -19.36 -17.34 5.32
CA GLN A 20 -18.53 -16.86 4.20
C GLN A 20 -19.00 -15.49 3.67
N VAL A 21 -20.31 -15.29 3.53
CA VAL A 21 -20.87 -14.00 3.09
C VAL A 21 -20.60 -12.90 4.12
N VAL A 22 -20.76 -13.20 5.42
CA VAL A 22 -20.44 -12.25 6.50
C VAL A 22 -18.97 -11.85 6.46
N ASN A 23 -18.06 -12.82 6.32
CA ASN A 23 -16.62 -12.57 6.23
C ASN A 23 -16.27 -11.72 5.01
N LEU A 24 -16.92 -11.98 3.86
CA LEU A 24 -16.73 -11.17 2.66
C LEU A 24 -17.18 -9.71 2.88
N ILE A 25 -18.32 -9.49 3.54
CA ILE A 25 -18.80 -8.14 3.87
C ILE A 25 -17.80 -7.42 4.78
N VAL A 26 -17.27 -8.12 5.80
CA VAL A 26 -16.25 -7.55 6.71
C VAL A 26 -14.99 -7.16 5.93
N PHE A 27 -14.50 -8.06 5.07
CA PHE A 27 -13.34 -7.80 4.22
C PHE A 27 -13.56 -6.58 3.30
N LEU A 28 -14.73 -6.49 2.65
CA LEU A 28 -15.04 -5.37 1.76
C LEU A 28 -15.12 -4.05 2.53
N LYS A 29 -15.75 -4.04 3.71
CA LYS A 29 -15.78 -2.84 4.57
C LYS A 29 -14.38 -2.38 4.94
N GLN A 30 -13.51 -3.30 5.39
CA GLN A 30 -12.12 -2.97 5.70
C GLN A 30 -11.40 -2.41 4.48
N LYS A 31 -11.47 -3.10 3.33
CA LYS A 31 -10.84 -2.65 2.09
C LYS A 31 -11.25 -1.22 1.75
N HIS A 32 -12.54 -0.89 1.81
CA HIS A 32 -13.04 0.45 1.47
C HIS A 32 -12.75 1.51 2.53
N LEU A 33 -12.67 1.15 3.82
CA LEU A 33 -12.21 2.08 4.87
C LEU A 33 -10.73 2.44 4.70
N TYR A 34 -9.90 1.50 4.23
CA TYR A 34 -8.48 1.75 3.95
C TYR A 34 -8.21 2.29 2.54
N SER A 35 -9.15 2.11 1.61
CA SER A 35 -9.03 2.54 0.20
C SER A 35 -9.82 3.79 -0.13
N GLU A 36 -10.53 4.40 0.83
CA GLU A 36 -10.91 5.80 0.67
C GLU A 36 -9.60 6.58 0.76
N PRO A 37 -9.08 7.13 -0.35
CA PRO A 37 -7.99 8.08 -0.22
C PRO A 37 -8.58 9.18 0.65
N GLN A 38 -8.05 9.35 1.87
CA GLN A 38 -8.20 10.63 2.54
C GLN A 38 -7.88 11.67 1.48
N SER A 39 -8.88 12.50 1.19
CA SER A 39 -8.89 13.46 0.10
C SER A 39 -7.51 14.11 -0.05
N GLY A 40 -6.79 13.73 -1.11
CA GLY A 40 -5.44 14.17 -1.38
C GLY A 40 -4.42 13.59 -0.39
N SER A 41 -3.38 12.94 -0.93
CA SER A 41 -2.06 13.12 -0.31
C SER A 41 -1.93 14.61 -0.03
N PRO A 42 -1.60 15.06 1.21
CA PRO A 42 -1.23 16.45 1.37
C PRO A 42 -0.21 16.73 0.27
N ASN A 43 -0.33 17.89 -0.39
CA ASN A 43 0.69 18.34 -1.31
C ASN A 43 1.93 18.60 -0.45
N ILE A 44 2.60 17.51 -0.06
CA ILE A 44 3.83 17.51 0.69
C ILE A 44 4.83 17.95 -0.35
N ASP A 45 5.21 19.20 -0.24
CA ASP A 45 6.30 19.77 -0.99
C ASP A 45 7.59 19.08 -0.53
N LEU A 46 7.83 17.89 -1.09
CA LEU A 46 8.99 17.05 -0.84
C LEU A 46 10.29 17.81 -1.09
N MET A 47 10.27 18.82 -1.96
CA MET A 47 11.45 19.64 -2.28
C MET A 47 11.81 20.60 -1.14
N ASN A 48 10.82 21.00 -0.35
CA ASN A 48 10.99 21.88 0.82
C ASN A 48 10.89 21.12 2.15
N ASP A 49 10.78 19.79 2.13
CA ASP A 49 10.80 18.98 3.34
C ASP A 49 12.18 19.08 4.03
N PRO A 50 12.26 19.46 5.31
CA PRO A 50 13.53 19.60 6.04
C PRO A 50 14.37 18.32 6.04
N PHE A 51 13.74 17.14 5.96
CA PHE A 51 14.43 15.87 5.85
C PHE A 51 15.17 15.74 4.52
N ILE A 52 14.56 16.14 3.41
CA ILE A 52 15.19 16.13 2.07
C ILE A 52 16.23 17.25 1.95
N GLY A 53 15.96 18.44 2.52
CA GLY A 53 16.88 19.57 2.55
C GLY A 53 18.23 19.24 3.20
N MET A 54 18.27 18.35 4.20
CA MET A 54 19.52 17.90 4.84
C MET A 54 20.46 17.12 3.91
N TRP A 55 19.94 16.48 2.86
CA TRP A 55 20.74 15.67 1.92
C TRP A 55 21.05 16.41 0.63
N ARG A 56 20.34 17.50 0.33
CA ARG A 56 20.52 18.28 -0.90
C ARG A 56 21.92 18.84 -1.04
N ASP A 57 22.52 19.29 0.07
CA ASP A 57 23.82 19.96 0.07
C ASP A 57 24.97 18.97 0.38
N ARG A 58 24.67 17.67 0.48
CA ARG A 58 25.64 16.60 0.71
C ARG A 58 26.18 16.05 -0.60
N GLU A 59 27.21 16.72 -1.12
CA GLU A 59 27.90 16.35 -2.37
C GLU A 59 28.58 14.97 -2.30
N ASP A 60 28.92 14.51 -1.09
CA ASP A 60 29.48 13.18 -0.80
C ASP A 60 28.50 12.03 -1.10
N LEU A 61 27.20 12.34 -1.15
CA LEU A 61 26.11 11.39 -1.42
C LEU A 61 25.46 11.58 -2.80
N SER A 62 26.22 12.15 -3.75
CA SER A 62 25.93 12.11 -5.20
C SER A 62 25.38 10.72 -5.58
N SER A 63 24.05 10.64 -5.68
CA SER A 63 23.35 9.36 -5.50
C SER A 63 23.67 8.37 -6.61
N THR A 64 24.03 8.86 -7.79
CA THR A 64 24.38 8.01 -8.94
C THR A 64 25.76 7.37 -8.80
N THR A 65 26.74 8.07 -8.24
CA THR A 65 28.11 7.56 -8.10
C THR A 65 28.24 6.64 -6.90
N TRP A 66 27.60 6.99 -5.77
CA TRP A 66 27.56 6.15 -4.58
C TRP A 66 26.83 4.83 -4.84
N LEU A 67 25.64 4.87 -5.47
CA LEU A 67 24.91 3.64 -5.81
C LEU A 67 25.66 2.77 -6.83
N ARG A 68 26.37 3.38 -7.79
CA ARG A 68 27.19 2.63 -8.75
C ARG A 68 28.34 1.91 -8.05
N ASN A 69 29.10 2.62 -7.23
CA ASN A 69 30.23 2.04 -6.51
C ASN A 69 29.76 0.94 -5.55
N LEU A 70 28.66 1.15 -4.81
CA LEU A 70 28.08 0.15 -3.92
C LEU A 70 27.69 -1.14 -4.67
N ARG A 71 27.08 -1.00 -5.85
CA ARG A 71 26.70 -2.14 -6.69
C ARG A 71 27.93 -2.90 -7.21
N GLU A 72 28.98 -2.18 -7.59
CA GLU A 72 30.26 -2.77 -8.03
C GLU A 72 31.02 -3.45 -6.89
N THR A 73 31.00 -2.90 -5.68
CA THR A 73 31.78 -3.42 -4.55
C THR A 73 31.11 -4.54 -3.79
N GLU A 74 29.78 -4.46 -3.61
CA GLU A 74 29.06 -5.36 -2.72
C GLU A 74 28.16 -6.36 -3.45
N TRP A 75 27.56 -5.98 -4.58
CA TRP A 75 26.55 -6.81 -5.25
C TRP A 75 27.12 -7.61 -6.43
N LEU A 76 28.24 -7.18 -7.01
CA LEU A 76 28.96 -7.91 -8.07
C LEU A 76 29.99 -8.92 -7.54
N LYS A 77 30.27 -8.92 -6.22
CA LYS A 77 31.23 -9.84 -5.57
C LYS A 77 30.58 -11.06 -4.91
N THR A 78 29.35 -11.40 -5.29
CA THR A 78 28.67 -12.62 -4.84
C THR A 78 28.29 -13.47 -6.04
N ASP A 79 29.29 -13.89 -6.81
CA ASP A 79 29.24 -15.07 -7.68
C ASP A 79 30.65 -15.67 -7.69
N GLY A 80 30.91 -16.56 -6.75
CA GLY A 80 32.16 -17.30 -6.55
C GLY A 80 31.98 -18.41 -5.54
#